data_AF-A0A953BM16-F1
#
_entry.id   AF-A0A953BM16-F1
#
_cell.length_a   1.000
_cell.length_b   1.000
_cell.length_c   1.000
_cell.angle_alpha   90.00
_cell.angle_beta   90.00
_cell.angle_gamma   90.00
#
_symmetry.space_group_name_H-M   'P 1'
#
loop_
_entity.id
_entity.type
_entity.pdbx_description
1 polymer ?
#
loop_
_entity_poly.entity_id
_entity_poly.type
_entity_poly.pdbx_seq_one_letter_code
_entity_poly.pdbx_strand_id
1 'polypeptide(L)'
;MTAGAWTHLPLRGPPSEPDVTFGPVRVWRPPAGSSEPVIIEPIGADPIPEDPRLSVRWRELCAANPRLHDGPIWGVRAFEPAAGVIHVAADDYSRYAVRPRVGAGTWMLAVRGVITARDASGQEHVLLGLRSPSVRNYGDMWEVIPGGGVPRPDHHGSAPAISDLIDHLRQEAREEAGLEIHPPSCRIAGVCDDSYAGGFDVLIDVRIADPLAQVIARMGERDWEHRRVEWKPVREIPTLDAREGSIVSPPTRAIFRYLGWVDRGPVAGPGDDPGISVG
;
A
#
# COMPACT_ATOMS: atom_id res chain seq x y z
N MET A 1 -14.58 5.88 21.82
CA MET A 1 -13.25 6.38 21.42
C MET A 1 -13.49 7.44 20.37
N THR A 2 -13.18 8.70 20.66
CA THR A 2 -13.20 9.77 19.65
C THR A 2 -12.22 9.39 18.56
N ALA A 3 -12.65 9.40 17.29
CA ALA A 3 -11.76 9.24 16.14
C ALA A 3 -10.63 10.27 16.28
N GLY A 4 -9.43 9.79 16.61
CA GLY A 4 -8.25 10.65 16.55
C GLY A 4 -8.09 11.08 15.10
N ALA A 5 -7.87 12.37 14.86
CA ALA A 5 -7.50 12.84 13.54
C ALA A 5 -6.34 11.99 13.01
N TRP A 6 -6.50 11.40 11.83
CA TRP A 6 -5.44 10.62 11.21
C TRP A 6 -4.26 11.55 10.94
N THR A 7 -3.13 11.31 11.60
CA THR A 7 -1.92 12.04 11.30
C THR A 7 -1.34 11.45 10.02
N HIS A 8 -1.26 12.25 8.98
CA HIS A 8 -0.61 11.93 7.72
C HIS A 8 0.92 12.00 7.80
N LEU A 9 1.62 11.34 6.86
CA LEU A 9 3.07 11.44 6.77
C LEU A 9 3.49 12.91 6.58
N PRO A 10 4.53 13.40 7.29
CA PRO A 10 5.08 14.72 7.05
C PRO A 10 5.53 14.90 5.60
N LEU A 11 5.08 15.97 4.96
CA LEU A 11 5.55 16.38 3.64
C LEU A 11 6.73 17.36 3.78
N ARG A 12 7.67 17.29 2.84
CA ARG A 12 8.81 18.21 2.70
C ARG A 12 8.81 18.85 1.31
N GLY A 13 9.60 19.91 1.17
CA GLY A 13 9.75 20.63 -0.09
C GLY A 13 8.58 21.56 -0.41
N PRO A 14 8.47 22.03 -1.67
CA PRO A 14 7.39 22.92 -2.07
C PRO A 14 6.04 22.21 -1.98
N PRO A 15 4.94 22.95 -1.74
CA PRO A 15 3.60 22.37 -1.68
C PRO A 15 3.28 21.61 -2.98
N SER A 16 2.81 20.38 -2.82
CA SER A 16 2.29 19.57 -3.92
C SER A 16 1.07 18.80 -3.42
N GLU A 17 -0.07 19.11 -4.04
CA GLU A 17 -1.33 18.47 -3.71
C GLU A 17 -1.38 17.03 -4.24
N PRO A 18 -2.01 16.10 -3.51
CA PRO A 18 -2.24 14.76 -4.02
C PRO A 18 -3.20 14.77 -5.22
N ASP A 19 -2.95 13.90 -6.20
CA ASP A 19 -3.85 13.68 -7.34
C ASP A 19 -5.22 13.15 -6.92
N VAL A 20 -5.24 12.37 -5.84
CA VAL A 20 -6.45 11.81 -5.22
C VAL A 20 -6.31 11.86 -3.70
N THR A 21 -7.36 12.35 -3.04
CA THR A 21 -7.59 12.16 -1.61
C THR A 21 -8.88 11.37 -1.44
N PHE A 22 -8.86 10.30 -0.65
CA PHE A 22 -10.04 9.49 -0.35
C PHE A 22 -9.98 9.00 1.10
N GLY A 23 -10.76 9.62 1.99
CA GLY A 23 -10.70 9.38 3.43
C GLY A 23 -9.27 9.57 3.96
N PRO A 24 -8.68 8.58 4.65
CA PRO A 24 -7.33 8.67 5.22
C PRO A 24 -6.21 8.47 4.18
N VAL A 25 -6.54 8.34 2.89
CA VAL A 25 -5.61 7.97 1.84
C VAL A 25 -5.32 9.13 0.90
N ARG A 26 -4.04 9.32 0.56
CA ARG A 26 -3.58 10.27 -0.46
C ARG A 26 -2.71 9.57 -1.49
N VAL A 27 -2.87 9.90 -2.77
CA VAL A 27 -2.11 9.31 -3.89
C VAL A 27 -1.50 10.40 -4.76
N TRP A 28 -0.23 10.26 -5.12
CA TRP A 28 0.50 11.18 -6.00
C TRP A 28 1.07 10.48 -7.23
N ARG A 29 1.05 11.17 -8.36
CA ARG A 29 1.81 10.84 -9.57
C ARG A 29 3.31 11.09 -9.37
N PRO A 30 4.17 10.34 -10.07
CA PRO A 30 5.56 10.69 -10.23
C PRO A 30 5.72 12.10 -10.82
N PRO A 31 6.79 12.84 -10.48
CA PRO A 31 7.11 14.11 -11.11
C PRO A 31 7.24 13.96 -12.64
N ALA A 32 6.57 14.84 -13.39
CA ALA A 32 6.60 14.80 -14.84
C ALA A 32 8.02 15.05 -15.37
N GLY A 33 8.44 14.26 -16.37
CA GLY A 33 9.74 14.44 -17.02
C GLY A 33 10.95 13.92 -16.24
N SER A 34 10.76 13.30 -15.07
CA SER A 34 11.84 12.62 -14.36
C SER A 34 12.23 11.31 -15.05
N SER A 35 13.54 11.05 -15.17
CA SER A 35 14.07 9.73 -15.54
C SER A 35 13.91 8.70 -14.42
N GLU A 36 13.82 9.18 -13.18
CA GLU A 36 13.62 8.38 -11.96
C GLU A 36 12.30 8.80 -11.29
N PRO A 37 11.20 8.07 -11.52
CA PRO A 37 9.87 8.50 -11.10
C PRO A 37 9.70 8.56 -9.58
N VAL A 38 10.47 7.78 -8.83
CA VAL A 38 10.55 7.78 -7.37
C VAL A 38 12.00 7.49 -6.97
N ILE A 39 12.49 8.20 -5.97
CA ILE A 39 13.83 8.02 -5.39
C ILE A 39 13.64 7.72 -3.90
N ILE A 40 14.41 6.78 -3.36
CA ILE A 40 14.38 6.42 -1.94
C ILE A 40 15.74 6.76 -1.34
N GLU A 41 15.74 7.67 -0.38
CA GLU A 41 16.96 8.19 0.23
C GLU A 41 17.00 7.86 1.71
N PRO A 42 18.16 7.43 2.24
CA PRO A 42 18.32 7.33 3.68
C PRO A 42 18.37 8.73 4.28
N ILE A 43 17.58 8.96 5.31
CA ILE A 43 17.73 10.15 6.16
C ILE A 43 18.45 9.77 7.45
N GLY A 44 19.26 10.69 7.97
CA GLY A 44 19.89 10.54 9.28
C GLY A 44 18.85 10.12 10.31
N ALA A 45 19.14 9.02 11.03
CA ALA A 45 18.28 8.54 12.10
C ALA A 45 18.44 9.46 13.31
N ASP A 46 17.73 10.59 13.33
CA ASP A 46 17.45 11.24 14.60
C ASP A 46 16.82 10.19 15.50
N PRO A 47 17.36 9.94 16.71
CA PRO A 47 16.80 8.95 17.61
C PRO A 47 15.33 9.30 17.85
N ILE A 48 14.41 8.43 17.43
CA ILE A 48 13.02 8.61 17.80
C ILE A 48 12.97 8.43 19.32
N PRO A 49 12.43 9.41 20.08
CA PRO A 49 12.33 9.30 21.51
C PRO A 49 11.71 7.97 21.92
N GLU A 50 12.33 7.30 22.89
CA GLU A 50 11.74 6.10 23.47
C GLU A 50 10.43 6.47 24.14
N ASP A 51 9.35 5.78 23.75
CA ASP A 51 8.06 5.88 24.42
C ASP A 51 7.88 4.60 25.25
N PRO A 52 7.92 4.67 26.61
CA PRO A 52 7.74 3.51 27.48
C PRO A 52 6.41 2.77 27.25
N ARG A 53 5.41 3.43 26.65
CA ARG A 53 4.13 2.81 26.29
C ARG A 53 4.26 1.81 25.14
N LEU A 54 5.28 1.94 24.27
CA LEU A 54 5.50 1.07 23.12
C LEU A 54 5.64 -0.38 23.56
N SER A 55 6.56 -0.68 24.48
CA SER A 55 6.81 -2.05 24.95
C SER A 55 5.60 -2.66 25.67
N VAL A 56 4.78 -1.83 26.33
CA VAL A 56 3.53 -2.29 26.94
C VAL A 56 2.51 -2.67 25.87
N ARG A 57 2.27 -1.78 24.89
CA ARG A 57 1.30 -2.02 23.81
C ARG A 57 1.71 -3.15 22.88
N TRP A 58 3.00 -3.32 22.63
CA TRP A 58 3.52 -4.42 21.83
C TRP A 58 3.24 -5.77 22.49
N ARG A 59 3.52 -5.91 23.80
CA ARG A 59 3.19 -7.12 24.55
C ARG A 59 1.70 -7.45 24.52
N GLU A 60 0.83 -6.44 24.64
CA GLU A 60 -0.63 -6.62 24.51
C GLU A 60 -1.01 -7.13 23.12
N LEU A 61 -0.40 -6.59 22.05
CA LEU A 61 -0.64 -7.05 20.68
C LEU A 61 -0.20 -8.50 20.47
N CYS A 62 1.00 -8.87 20.91
CA CYS A 62 1.49 -10.25 20.82
C CYS A 62 0.62 -11.23 21.64
N ALA A 63 0.10 -10.80 22.80
CA ALA A 63 -0.82 -11.62 23.59
C ALA A 63 -2.15 -11.88 22.86
N ALA A 64 -2.64 -10.91 22.07
CA ALA A 64 -3.86 -11.05 21.28
C ALA A 64 -3.65 -11.82 19.96
N ASN A 65 -2.46 -11.69 19.34
CA ASN A 65 -2.11 -12.40 18.12
C ASN A 65 -0.68 -13.00 18.24
N PRO A 66 -0.56 -14.28 18.62
CA PRO A 66 0.73 -14.96 18.80
C PRO A 66 1.58 -15.09 17.53
N ARG A 67 1.05 -14.79 16.34
CA ARG A 67 1.80 -14.81 15.08
C ARG A 67 2.66 -13.54 14.89
N LEU A 68 2.36 -12.47 15.64
CA LEU A 68 3.12 -11.23 15.59
C LEU A 68 4.50 -11.44 16.20
N HIS A 69 5.52 -11.11 15.42
CA HIS A 69 6.90 -11.02 15.85
C HIS A 69 7.45 -9.64 15.44
N ASP A 70 8.48 -9.19 16.15
CA ASP A 70 9.14 -7.95 15.80
C ASP A 70 10.22 -8.22 14.75
N GLY A 71 10.53 -7.22 13.94
CA GLY A 71 11.50 -7.34 12.86
C GLY A 71 11.86 -5.99 12.26
N PRO A 72 13.02 -5.90 11.60
CA PRO A 72 13.49 -4.66 11.00
C PRO A 72 12.61 -4.28 9.80
N ILE A 73 12.24 -3.00 9.74
CA ILE A 73 11.54 -2.41 8.61
C ILE A 73 12.24 -1.14 8.12
N TRP A 74 11.84 -0.68 6.95
CA TRP A 74 12.10 0.69 6.51
C TRP A 74 10.97 1.61 6.98
N GLY A 75 11.29 2.53 7.90
CA GLY A 75 10.38 3.56 8.38
C GLY A 75 10.47 4.81 7.50
N VAL A 76 9.38 5.19 6.85
CA VAL A 76 9.27 6.46 6.11
C VAL A 76 9.12 7.62 7.10
N ARG A 77 9.97 8.63 6.93
CA ARG A 77 10.06 9.82 7.80
C ARG A 77 9.49 11.07 7.14
N ALA A 78 9.66 11.18 5.84
CA ALA A 78 9.15 12.29 5.06
C ALA A 78 8.99 11.89 3.59
N PHE A 79 8.14 12.63 2.89
CA PHE A 79 7.99 12.53 1.45
C PHE A 79 8.05 13.92 0.81
N GLU A 80 8.75 14.06 -0.30
CA GLU A 80 8.85 15.27 -1.12
C GLU A 80 8.12 15.04 -2.45
N PRO A 81 6.81 15.33 -2.55
CA PRO A 81 6.04 14.90 -3.71
C PRO A 81 6.49 15.54 -5.02
N ALA A 82 6.88 16.81 -5.00
CA ALA A 82 7.37 17.51 -6.19
C ALA A 82 8.68 16.92 -6.75
N ALA A 83 9.50 16.32 -5.89
CA ALA A 83 10.77 15.69 -6.26
C ALA A 83 10.65 14.16 -6.41
N GLY A 84 9.56 13.56 -5.95
CA GLY A 84 9.39 12.10 -5.92
C GLY A 84 10.33 11.40 -4.93
N VAL A 85 10.81 12.11 -3.90
CA VAL A 85 11.82 11.58 -2.96
C VAL A 85 11.14 11.08 -1.67
N ILE A 86 11.38 9.83 -1.33
CA ILE A 86 10.93 9.18 -0.08
C ILE A 86 12.13 9.08 0.87
N HIS A 87 12.03 9.72 2.02
CA HIS A 87 13.06 9.69 3.05
C HIS A 87 12.80 8.57 4.04
N VAL A 88 13.73 7.62 4.14
CA VAL A 88 13.59 6.42 4.98
C VAL A 88 14.70 6.30 6.01
N ALA A 89 14.38 5.65 7.13
CA ALA A 89 15.35 5.27 8.15
C ALA A 89 15.05 3.86 8.66
N ALA A 90 16.04 3.27 9.33
CA ALA A 90 15.83 2.04 10.09
C ALA A 90 14.74 2.24 11.15
N ASP A 91 13.83 1.27 11.26
CA ASP A 91 12.81 1.17 12.32
C ASP A 91 12.48 -0.29 12.61
N ASP A 92 11.60 -0.51 13.59
CA ASP A 92 11.13 -1.83 14.00
C ASP A 92 9.62 -1.96 13.78
N TYR A 93 9.19 -3.16 13.37
CA TYR A 93 7.79 -3.47 13.11
C TYR A 93 6.91 -3.20 14.32
N SER A 94 7.39 -3.46 15.54
CA SER A 94 6.65 -3.20 16.78
C SER A 94 6.23 -1.74 16.91
N ARG A 95 7.08 -0.78 16.52
CA ARG A 95 6.77 0.66 16.53
C ARG A 95 5.66 1.00 15.54
N TYR A 96 5.73 0.45 14.33
CA TYR A 96 4.68 0.57 13.33
C TYR A 96 3.36 -0.05 13.80
N ALA A 97 3.40 -1.27 14.33
CA ALA A 97 2.23 -1.99 14.77
C ALA A 97 1.47 -1.27 15.90
N VAL A 98 2.18 -0.59 16.81
CA VAL A 98 1.56 0.18 17.89
C VAL A 98 1.21 1.62 17.52
N ARG A 99 1.61 2.13 16.34
CA ARG A 99 1.40 3.54 15.93
C ARG A 99 -0.03 4.04 16.20
N PRO A 100 -1.11 3.33 15.85
CA PRO A 100 -2.48 3.81 16.08
C PRO A 100 -2.81 4.06 17.57
N ARG A 101 -2.07 3.44 18.50
CA ARG A 101 -2.32 3.51 19.95
C ARG A 101 -1.48 4.56 20.67
N VAL A 102 -0.30 4.89 20.14
CA VAL A 102 0.68 5.76 20.82
C VAL A 102 1.18 6.93 19.98
N GLY A 103 0.81 7.00 18.70
CA GLY A 103 1.20 8.09 17.79
C GLY A 103 2.68 8.03 17.39
N ALA A 104 3.23 6.84 17.17
CA ALA A 104 4.68 6.58 17.06
C ALA A 104 5.42 7.20 15.85
N GLY A 105 4.78 8.06 15.05
CA GLY A 105 5.43 8.82 13.97
C GLY A 105 6.12 8.00 12.87
N THR A 106 5.76 6.73 12.70
CA THR A 106 6.41 5.83 11.73
C THR A 106 5.43 5.28 10.71
N TRP A 107 5.83 5.30 9.44
CA TRP A 107 5.11 4.67 8.34
C TRP A 107 5.97 3.57 7.78
N MET A 108 5.38 2.43 7.45
CA MET A 108 6.12 1.35 6.82
C MET A 108 6.25 1.64 5.33
N LEU A 109 7.48 1.63 4.81
CA LEU A 109 7.70 1.61 3.36
C LEU A 109 7.12 0.30 2.83
N ALA A 110 6.24 0.40 1.84
CA ALA A 110 5.57 -0.74 1.26
C ALA A 110 5.59 -0.65 -0.28
N VAL A 111 5.26 -1.75 -0.93
CA VAL A 111 4.96 -1.79 -2.37
C VAL A 111 3.56 -2.31 -2.57
N ARG A 112 2.90 -1.83 -3.62
CA ARG A 112 1.58 -2.31 -4.02
C ARG A 112 1.48 -2.40 -5.52
N GLY A 113 1.17 -3.60 -6.00
CA GLY A 113 1.02 -3.92 -7.41
C GLY A 113 -0.40 -3.65 -7.88
N VAL A 114 -0.53 -2.92 -8.99
CA VAL A 114 -1.75 -2.89 -9.79
C VAL A 114 -1.52 -3.79 -10.99
N ILE A 115 -1.95 -5.05 -10.88
CA ILE A 115 -1.70 -6.04 -11.93
C ILE A 115 -2.89 -6.08 -12.89
N THR A 116 -2.62 -5.90 -14.17
CA THR A 116 -3.61 -5.98 -15.25
C THR A 116 -3.23 -6.98 -16.33
N ALA A 117 -4.25 -7.59 -16.92
CA ALA A 117 -4.13 -8.48 -18.07
C ALA A 117 -5.36 -8.32 -18.98
N ARG A 118 -5.26 -8.77 -20.24
CA ARG A 118 -6.37 -8.70 -21.20
C ARG A 118 -6.89 -10.09 -21.53
N ASP A 119 -8.21 -10.22 -21.63
CA ASP A 119 -8.84 -11.43 -22.13
C ASP A 119 -8.79 -11.53 -23.66
N ALA A 120 -9.35 -12.60 -24.23
CA ALA A 120 -9.38 -12.82 -25.67
C ALA A 120 -10.18 -11.76 -26.47
N SER A 121 -11.08 -11.02 -25.80
CA SER A 121 -11.83 -9.91 -26.40
C SER A 121 -11.07 -8.57 -26.33
N GLY A 122 -9.89 -8.56 -25.69
CA GLY A 122 -9.11 -7.35 -25.43
C GLY A 122 -9.56 -6.58 -24.20
N GLN A 123 -10.54 -7.08 -23.44
CA GLN A 123 -11.03 -6.45 -22.22
C GLN A 123 -9.98 -6.55 -21.11
N GLU A 124 -9.65 -5.40 -20.53
CA GLU A 124 -8.72 -5.31 -19.41
C GLU A 124 -9.37 -5.78 -18.10
N HIS A 125 -8.63 -6.56 -17.35
CA HIS A 125 -8.98 -7.09 -16.03
C HIS A 125 -7.89 -6.71 -15.03
N VAL A 126 -8.28 -6.48 -13.79
CA VAL A 126 -7.38 -6.22 -12.66
C VAL A 126 -7.45 -7.37 -11.66
N LEU A 127 -6.30 -7.73 -11.10
CA LEU A 127 -6.20 -8.70 -10.02
C LEU A 127 -6.57 -8.06 -8.67
N LEU A 128 -7.56 -8.61 -7.98
CA LEU A 128 -7.96 -8.20 -6.65
C LEU A 128 -7.95 -9.38 -5.67
N GLY A 129 -7.61 -9.11 -4.41
CA GLY A 129 -7.69 -10.06 -3.31
C GLY A 129 -8.77 -9.67 -2.30
N LEU A 130 -9.54 -10.64 -1.81
CA LEU A 130 -10.43 -10.47 -0.66
C LEU A 130 -9.67 -10.87 0.61
N ARG A 131 -9.38 -9.88 1.45
CA ARG A 131 -8.61 -10.06 2.70
C ARG A 131 -9.30 -11.03 3.66
N SER A 132 -8.52 -11.85 4.35
CA SER A 132 -8.99 -12.68 5.46
C SER A 132 -9.50 -11.81 6.62
N PRO A 133 -10.53 -12.22 7.38
CA PRO A 133 -11.01 -11.47 8.55
C PRO A 133 -9.94 -11.35 9.65
N SER A 134 -8.95 -12.23 9.66
CA SER A 134 -7.92 -12.29 10.70
C SER A 134 -6.74 -11.33 10.50
N VAL A 135 -6.72 -10.58 9.41
CA VAL A 135 -5.66 -9.60 9.15
C VAL A 135 -5.86 -8.33 9.98
N ARG A 136 -4.77 -7.61 10.26
CA ARG A 136 -4.77 -6.44 11.16
C ARG A 136 -5.67 -5.28 10.70
N ASN A 137 -5.61 -4.94 9.42
CA ASN A 137 -6.34 -3.82 8.83
C ASN A 137 -7.19 -4.30 7.65
N TYR A 138 -8.39 -3.72 7.52
CA TYR A 138 -9.29 -3.95 6.39
C TYR A 138 -9.65 -5.42 6.15
N GLY A 139 -9.83 -6.20 7.22
CA GLY A 139 -10.36 -7.56 7.12
C GLY A 139 -11.71 -7.58 6.40
N ASP A 140 -11.96 -8.64 5.63
CA ASP A 140 -13.17 -8.81 4.81
C ASP A 140 -13.39 -7.76 3.70
N MET A 141 -12.34 -7.04 3.31
CA MET A 141 -12.39 -6.08 2.21
C MET A 141 -11.58 -6.53 1.00
N TRP A 142 -12.05 -6.18 -0.19
CA TRP A 142 -11.31 -6.28 -1.44
C TRP A 142 -10.18 -5.25 -1.49
N GLU A 143 -9.05 -5.66 -2.04
CA GLU A 143 -7.96 -4.77 -2.36
C GLU A 143 -7.24 -5.14 -3.66
N VAL A 144 -6.50 -4.18 -4.21
CA VAL A 144 -5.46 -4.50 -5.20
C VAL A 144 -4.33 -5.26 -4.52
N ILE A 145 -3.94 -6.36 -5.15
CA ILE A 145 -2.86 -7.24 -4.71
C ILE A 145 -1.88 -7.44 -5.88
N PRO A 146 -0.62 -7.80 -5.62
CA PRO A 146 -0.01 -8.04 -4.32
C PRO A 146 0.46 -6.77 -3.63
N GLY A 147 0.74 -6.84 -2.33
CA GLY A 147 1.39 -5.71 -1.65
C GLY A 147 1.80 -5.97 -0.21
N GLY A 148 2.98 -5.49 0.16
CA GLY A 148 3.62 -5.81 1.44
C GLY A 148 4.65 -4.77 1.86
N GLY A 149 5.07 -4.85 3.12
CA GLY A 149 6.11 -3.99 3.69
C GLY A 149 7.49 -4.42 3.20
N VAL A 150 8.25 -3.48 2.64
CA VAL A 150 9.58 -3.76 2.09
C VAL A 150 10.52 -4.19 3.23
N PRO A 151 11.09 -5.41 3.18
CA PRO A 151 11.95 -5.89 4.23
C PRO A 151 13.23 -5.03 4.30
N ARG A 152 13.70 -4.76 5.51
CA ARG A 152 15.04 -4.21 5.71
C ARG A 152 15.97 -5.35 6.10
N PRO A 153 17.03 -5.66 5.32
CA PRO A 153 18.04 -6.62 5.75
C PRO A 153 18.66 -6.19 7.10
N ASP A 154 19.03 -7.16 7.94
CA ASP A 154 19.62 -6.91 9.27
C ASP A 154 20.93 -6.10 9.25
N HIS A 155 21.54 -5.95 8.08
CA HIS A 155 22.79 -5.21 7.89
C HIS A 155 22.50 -3.76 7.50
N HIS A 156 23.25 -2.83 8.07
CA HIS A 156 23.19 -1.37 7.85
C HIS A 156 23.47 -0.96 6.40
N GLY A 157 22.57 -1.34 5.48
CA GLY A 157 22.65 -1.08 4.07
C GLY A 157 22.15 0.30 3.70
N SER A 158 22.49 0.70 2.47
CA SER A 158 21.82 1.78 1.75
C SER A 158 20.30 1.58 1.72
N ALA A 159 19.56 2.67 1.56
CA ALA A 159 18.13 2.59 1.25
C ALA A 159 17.87 1.67 0.04
N PRO A 160 16.69 1.02 -0.04
CA PRO A 160 16.40 0.09 -1.12
C PRO A 160 16.32 0.84 -2.46
N ALA A 161 16.86 0.22 -3.50
CA ALA A 161 16.69 0.69 -4.87
C ALA A 161 15.32 0.27 -5.43
N ILE A 162 14.89 0.89 -6.52
CA ILE A 162 13.64 0.51 -7.21
C ILE A 162 13.64 -0.96 -7.65
N SER A 163 14.80 -1.53 -8.01
CA SER A 163 14.92 -2.96 -8.31
C SER A 163 14.54 -3.84 -7.12
N ASP A 164 14.93 -3.44 -5.90
CA ASP A 164 14.63 -4.21 -4.68
C ASP A 164 13.12 -4.20 -4.40
N LEU A 165 12.46 -3.08 -4.66
CA LEU A 165 10.99 -2.96 -4.57
C LEU A 165 10.28 -3.85 -5.59
N ILE A 166 10.76 -3.89 -6.83
CA ILE A 166 10.21 -4.75 -7.88
C ILE A 166 10.42 -6.22 -7.53
N ASP A 167 11.59 -6.60 -7.02
CA ASP A 167 11.89 -7.97 -6.62
C ASP A 167 11.07 -8.40 -5.40
N HIS A 168 10.84 -7.50 -4.45
CA HIS A 168 9.93 -7.77 -3.35
C HIS A 168 8.48 -7.92 -3.82
N LEU A 169 7.98 -7.03 -4.69
CA LEU A 169 6.64 -7.18 -5.29
C LEU A 169 6.47 -8.52 -6.03
N ARG A 170 7.53 -9.00 -6.70
CA ARG A 170 7.54 -10.30 -7.37
C ARG A 170 7.40 -11.45 -6.37
N GLN A 171 8.04 -11.34 -5.22
CA GLN A 171 7.90 -12.33 -4.16
C GLN A 171 6.47 -12.34 -3.62
N GLU A 172 5.93 -11.17 -3.29
CA GLU A 172 4.54 -11.02 -2.83
C GLU A 172 3.53 -11.54 -3.89
N ALA A 173 3.79 -11.30 -5.18
CA ALA A 173 2.95 -11.83 -6.27
C ALA A 173 2.88 -13.37 -6.27
N ARG A 174 4.00 -14.03 -6.00
CA ARG A 174 4.07 -15.48 -5.92
C ARG A 174 3.35 -15.99 -4.67
N GLU A 175 3.59 -15.37 -3.53
CA GLU A 175 3.03 -15.79 -2.24
C GLU A 175 1.52 -15.53 -2.17
N GLU A 176 1.06 -14.32 -2.46
CA GLU A 176 -0.35 -13.94 -2.29
C GLU A 176 -1.25 -14.40 -3.44
N ALA A 177 -0.71 -14.46 -4.66
CA ALA A 177 -1.48 -14.72 -5.87
C ALA A 177 -1.01 -15.93 -6.69
N GLY A 178 0.08 -16.60 -6.31
CA GLY A 178 0.64 -17.68 -7.13
C GLY A 178 1.13 -17.20 -8.50
N LEU A 179 1.45 -15.91 -8.63
CA LEU A 179 1.65 -15.24 -9.91
C LEU A 179 3.12 -14.87 -10.12
N GLU A 180 3.67 -15.31 -11.26
CA GLU A 180 4.96 -14.82 -11.74
C GLU A 180 4.79 -13.50 -12.50
N ILE A 181 5.54 -12.47 -12.07
CA ILE A 181 5.65 -11.20 -12.79
C ILE A 181 7.12 -10.93 -13.17
N HIS A 182 7.33 -10.27 -14.31
CA HIS A 182 8.65 -10.02 -14.86
C HIS A 182 9.01 -8.53 -14.77
N PRO A 183 10.22 -8.15 -14.32
CA PRO A 183 10.59 -6.74 -14.15
C PRO A 183 10.32 -5.83 -15.36
N PRO A 184 10.48 -6.27 -16.63
CA PRO A 184 10.15 -5.44 -17.80
C PRO A 184 8.67 -5.03 -17.91
N SER A 185 7.76 -5.74 -17.23
CA SER A 185 6.32 -5.43 -17.17
C SER A 185 5.96 -4.41 -16.08
N CYS A 186 6.90 -4.08 -15.18
CA CYS A 186 6.67 -3.23 -14.02
C CYS A 186 7.04 -1.76 -14.34
N ARG A 187 6.17 -0.83 -13.96
CA ARG A 187 6.42 0.62 -14.04
C ARG A 187 6.00 1.28 -12.74
N ILE A 188 6.84 2.18 -12.22
CA ILE A 188 6.44 2.99 -11.08
C ILE A 188 5.29 3.90 -11.51
N ALA A 189 4.15 3.72 -10.86
CA ALA A 189 2.92 4.42 -11.16
C ALA A 189 2.70 5.61 -10.26
N GLY A 190 3.25 5.64 -9.05
CA GLY A 190 3.05 6.72 -8.07
C GLY A 190 3.34 6.27 -6.64
N VAL A 191 2.87 7.04 -5.67
CA VAL A 191 2.94 6.67 -4.24
C VAL A 191 1.60 6.88 -3.55
N CYS A 192 1.31 6.09 -2.54
CA CYS A 192 0.08 6.09 -1.77
C CYS A 192 0.38 6.14 -0.27
N ASP A 193 -0.09 7.19 0.43
CA ASP A 193 -0.06 7.33 1.88
C ASP A 193 -1.39 6.88 2.46
N ASP A 194 -1.40 5.74 3.16
CA ASP A 194 -2.53 5.31 3.98
C ASP A 194 -2.24 5.65 5.45
N SER A 195 -2.76 6.78 5.90
CA SER A 195 -2.55 7.26 7.27
C SER A 195 -3.29 6.43 8.33
N TYR A 196 -4.33 5.68 7.94
CA TYR A 196 -5.04 4.75 8.83
C TYR A 196 -4.19 3.51 9.09
N ALA A 197 -3.78 2.81 8.02
CA ALA A 197 -2.99 1.60 8.14
C ALA A 197 -1.54 1.90 8.58
N GLY A 198 -1.02 3.08 8.24
CA GLY A 198 0.38 3.49 8.42
C GLY A 198 1.31 2.98 7.32
N GLY A 199 0.75 2.59 6.16
CA GLY A 199 1.52 2.16 4.99
C GLY A 199 1.85 3.35 4.10
N PHE A 200 3.05 3.36 3.54
CA PHE A 200 3.44 4.29 2.48
C PHE A 200 3.88 3.46 1.27
N ASP A 201 2.93 3.18 0.38
CA ASP A 201 3.10 2.27 -0.74
C ASP A 201 3.70 2.98 -1.95
N VAL A 202 4.77 2.43 -2.50
CA VAL A 202 5.15 2.70 -3.89
C VAL A 202 4.24 1.87 -4.80
N LEU A 203 3.45 2.55 -5.61
CA LEU A 203 2.52 1.93 -6.54
C LEU A 203 3.26 1.49 -7.81
N ILE A 204 3.10 0.23 -8.18
CA ILE A 204 3.73 -0.36 -9.36
C ILE A 204 2.64 -0.87 -10.31
N ASP A 205 2.54 -0.27 -11.49
CA ASP A 205 1.70 -0.77 -12.59
C ASP A 205 2.40 -1.99 -13.21
N VAL A 206 1.70 -3.11 -13.27
CA VAL A 206 2.20 -4.36 -13.85
C VAL A 206 1.25 -4.80 -14.95
N ARG A 207 1.73 -4.75 -16.20
CA ARG A 207 0.93 -5.14 -17.36
C ARG A 207 1.40 -6.48 -17.90
N ILE A 208 0.59 -7.51 -17.71
CA ILE A 208 0.89 -8.84 -18.23
C ILE A 208 0.52 -8.88 -19.71
N ALA A 209 1.50 -9.23 -20.54
CA ALA A 209 1.33 -9.32 -21.98
C ALA A 209 0.58 -10.58 -22.41
N ASP A 210 0.72 -11.68 -21.66
CA ASP A 210 0.07 -12.94 -21.97
C ASP A 210 -1.47 -12.85 -21.82
N PRO A 211 -2.23 -13.61 -22.63
CA PRO A 211 -3.69 -13.65 -22.50
C PRO A 211 -4.11 -14.11 -21.11
N LEU A 212 -5.13 -13.45 -20.54
CA LEU A 212 -5.60 -13.70 -19.17
C LEU A 212 -5.87 -15.18 -18.88
N ALA A 213 -6.45 -15.92 -19.82
CA ALA A 213 -6.71 -17.36 -19.65
C ALA A 213 -5.43 -18.17 -19.40
N GLN A 214 -4.32 -17.82 -20.06
CA GLN A 214 -3.03 -18.46 -19.86
C GLN A 214 -2.41 -18.04 -18.52
N VAL A 215 -2.59 -16.78 -18.13
CA VAL A 215 -2.17 -16.28 -16.82
C VAL A 215 -2.85 -17.06 -15.70
N ILE A 216 -4.18 -17.20 -15.77
CA ILE A 216 -4.97 -17.96 -14.77
C ILE A 216 -4.52 -19.43 -14.74
N ALA A 217 -4.29 -20.05 -15.90
CA ALA A 217 -3.92 -21.47 -15.98
C ALA A 217 -2.57 -21.80 -15.33
N ARG A 218 -1.68 -20.81 -15.16
CA ARG A 218 -0.35 -20.98 -14.53
C ARG A 218 -0.26 -20.46 -13.11
N MET A 219 -1.33 -19.89 -12.55
CA MET A 219 -1.33 -19.43 -11.16
C MET A 219 -1.14 -20.62 -10.21
N GLY A 220 -0.21 -20.47 -9.28
CA GLY A 220 0.16 -21.48 -8.29
C GLY A 220 -0.69 -21.45 -7.03
N GLU A 221 -0.18 -22.16 -6.01
CA GLU A 221 -0.71 -22.09 -4.64
C GLU A 221 -0.54 -20.67 -4.07
N ARG A 222 -1.35 -20.34 -3.06
CA ARG A 222 -1.47 -19.00 -2.49
C ARG A 222 -1.44 -19.08 -0.97
N ASP A 223 -0.96 -18.01 -0.35
CA ASP A 223 -0.89 -17.86 1.08
C ASP A 223 -2.24 -17.52 1.73
N TRP A 224 -2.22 -17.39 3.05
CA TRP A 224 -3.38 -17.31 3.92
C TRP A 224 -4.00 -15.91 4.03
N GLU A 225 -3.32 -14.85 3.55
CA GLU A 225 -3.74 -13.46 3.74
C GLU A 225 -5.05 -13.13 3.02
N HIS A 226 -5.30 -13.77 1.88
CA HIS A 226 -6.50 -13.58 1.07
C HIS A 226 -7.31 -14.87 0.95
N ARG A 227 -8.60 -14.80 1.26
CA ARG A 227 -9.51 -15.94 1.11
C ARG A 227 -9.91 -16.17 -0.34
N ARG A 228 -9.87 -15.12 -1.17
CA ARG A 228 -10.16 -15.17 -2.61
C ARG A 228 -9.22 -14.24 -3.36
N VAL A 229 -8.83 -14.66 -4.54
CA VAL A 229 -8.08 -13.85 -5.51
C VAL A 229 -8.82 -13.94 -6.83
N GLU A 230 -9.15 -12.81 -7.44
CA GLU A 230 -10.01 -12.75 -8.62
C GLU A 230 -9.51 -11.71 -9.62
N TRP A 231 -9.60 -12.08 -10.89
CA TRP A 231 -9.50 -11.14 -11.99
C TRP A 231 -10.88 -10.53 -12.24
N LYS A 232 -11.02 -9.23 -11.99
CA LYS A 232 -12.26 -8.49 -12.25
C LYS A 232 -12.12 -7.63 -13.50
N PRO A 233 -13.11 -7.61 -14.41
CA PRO A 233 -13.08 -6.69 -15.54
C PRO A 233 -13.02 -5.25 -15.03
N VAL A 234 -12.10 -4.44 -15.57
CA VAL A 234 -11.95 -3.03 -15.17
C VAL A 234 -13.26 -2.25 -15.35
N ARG A 235 -14.06 -2.59 -16.37
CA ARG A 235 -15.39 -2.00 -16.62
C ARG A 235 -16.41 -2.24 -15.50
N GLU A 236 -16.19 -3.22 -14.62
CA GLU A 236 -17.09 -3.54 -13.51
C GLU A 236 -16.67 -2.84 -12.20
N ILE A 237 -15.49 -2.23 -12.16
CA ILE A 237 -14.94 -1.54 -10.98
C ILE A 237 -15.83 -0.37 -10.50
N PRO A 238 -16.42 0.49 -11.36
CA PRO A 238 -17.42 1.47 -10.90
C PRO A 238 -18.57 0.85 -10.12
N THR A 239 -19.05 -0.32 -10.56
CA THR A 239 -20.16 -1.00 -9.91
C THR A 239 -19.74 -1.61 -8.58
N LEU A 240 -18.53 -2.17 -8.49
CA LEU A 240 -17.94 -2.67 -7.26
C LEU A 240 -17.76 -1.52 -6.23
N ASP A 241 -17.17 -0.38 -6.63
CA ASP A 241 -16.98 0.77 -5.74
C ASP A 241 -18.31 1.37 -5.24
N ALA A 242 -19.34 1.40 -6.11
CA ALA A 242 -20.63 2.00 -5.79
C ALA A 242 -21.56 1.09 -4.96
N ARG A 243 -21.69 -0.19 -5.32
CA ARG A 243 -22.63 -1.14 -4.67
C ARG A 243 -22.09 -1.72 -3.38
N GLU A 244 -20.77 -1.82 -3.29
CA GLU A 244 -20.05 -2.58 -2.29
C GLU A 244 -18.96 -1.72 -1.63
N GLY A 245 -19.06 -0.39 -1.68
CA GLY A 245 -18.01 0.53 -1.25
C GLY A 245 -17.58 0.40 0.22
N SER A 246 -18.36 -0.28 1.07
CA SER A 246 -17.98 -0.66 2.44
C SER A 246 -17.09 -1.91 2.53
N ILE A 247 -17.02 -2.71 1.46
CA ILE A 247 -16.20 -3.92 1.38
C ILE A 247 -15.03 -3.78 0.41
N VAL A 248 -14.70 -2.57 -0.06
CA VAL A 248 -13.45 -2.28 -0.78
C VAL A 248 -12.59 -1.39 0.11
N SER A 249 -11.34 -1.78 0.32
CA SER A 249 -10.43 -1.05 1.21
C SER A 249 -10.22 0.40 0.73
N PRO A 250 -10.17 1.40 1.65
CA PRO A 250 -9.89 2.79 1.31
C PRO A 250 -8.70 3.01 0.36
N PRO A 251 -7.52 2.36 0.53
CA PRO A 251 -6.41 2.53 -0.41
C PRO A 251 -6.75 2.07 -1.83
N THR A 252 -7.47 0.96 -1.95
CA THR A 252 -7.91 0.45 -3.26
C THR A 252 -8.90 1.39 -3.95
N ARG A 253 -9.84 1.95 -3.18
CA ARG A 253 -10.79 2.94 -3.69
C ARG A 253 -10.10 4.23 -4.15
N ALA A 254 -9.03 4.65 -3.46
CA ALA A 254 -8.19 5.77 -3.89
C ALA A 254 -7.46 5.43 -5.20
N ILE A 255 -6.89 4.23 -5.30
CA ILE A 255 -6.18 3.75 -6.50
C ILE A 255 -7.13 3.67 -7.71
N PHE A 256 -8.37 3.20 -7.55
CA PHE A 256 -9.34 3.18 -8.65
C PHE A 256 -9.63 4.58 -9.22
N ARG A 257 -9.75 5.60 -8.37
CA ARG A 257 -9.92 7.00 -8.77
C ARG A 257 -8.66 7.59 -9.39
N TYR A 258 -7.50 7.16 -8.89
CA TYR A 258 -6.19 7.58 -9.40
C TYR A 258 -5.99 7.11 -10.84
N LEU A 259 -6.33 5.86 -11.12
CA LEU A 259 -6.28 5.21 -12.44
C LEU A 259 -7.40 5.66 -13.38
N GLY A 260 -8.39 6.40 -12.87
CA GLY A 260 -9.54 6.86 -13.66
C GLY A 260 -10.56 5.77 -13.97
N TRP A 261 -10.55 4.65 -13.23
CA TRP A 261 -11.55 3.59 -13.36
C TRP A 261 -12.86 3.95 -12.65
N VAL A 262 -12.79 4.84 -11.66
CA VAL A 262 -13.93 5.40 -10.95
C VAL A 262 -13.80 6.92 -10.99
N ASP A 263 -14.91 7.61 -11.16
CA ASP A 263 -14.92 9.07 -11.09
C ASP A 263 -14.38 9.54 -9.73
N ARG A 264 -13.52 10.56 -9.75
CA ARG A 264 -12.91 11.11 -8.53
C ARG A 264 -13.94 11.69 -7.56
N GLY A 265 -15.19 11.90 -8.01
CA GLY A 265 -16.20 12.67 -7.30
C GLY A 265 -15.85 14.15 -7.26
N PRO A 266 -16.74 15.01 -6.74
CA PRO A 266 -16.34 16.36 -6.38
C PRO A 266 -15.25 16.30 -5.30
N VAL A 267 -14.24 17.18 -5.39
CA VAL A 267 -13.23 17.33 -4.35
C VAL A 267 -13.94 17.68 -3.05
N ALA A 268 -14.03 16.71 -2.13
CA ALA A 268 -14.58 16.95 -0.81
C ALA A 268 -13.71 18.01 -0.13
N GLY A 269 -14.33 19.11 0.28
CA GLY A 269 -13.66 20.10 1.11
C GLY A 269 -13.23 19.45 2.44
N PRO A 270 -12.27 20.05 3.16
CA PRO A 270 -11.87 19.56 4.48
C PRO A 270 -13.08 19.54 5.41
N GLY A 271 -13.68 18.36 5.62
CA GLY A 271 -14.85 18.19 6.48
C GLY A 271 -15.86 17.13 6.04
N ASP A 272 -15.90 16.76 4.76
CA ASP A 272 -16.86 15.77 4.24
C ASP A 272 -16.22 14.38 4.15
N ASP A 273 -15.88 13.80 5.30
CA ASP A 273 -15.45 12.41 5.38
C ASP A 273 -16.70 11.51 5.52
N PRO A 274 -17.05 10.66 4.54
CA PRO A 274 -18.13 9.69 4.70
C PRO A 274 -17.65 8.66 5.73
N GLY A 275 -18.02 8.92 6.99
CA GLY A 275 -17.55 8.18 8.16
C GLY A 275 -17.48 6.68 7.92
N ILE A 276 -16.26 6.15 7.91
CA ILE A 276 -16.04 4.72 8.05
C ILE A 276 -16.46 4.37 9.48
N SER A 277 -17.61 3.72 9.63
CA SER A 277 -17.95 3.07 10.89
C SER A 277 -17.02 1.89 11.08
N VAL A 278 -15.98 2.10 11.89
CA VAL A 278 -15.09 1.05 12.36
C VAL A 278 -15.85 0.30 13.46
N GLY A 279 -16.32 -0.91 13.14
CA GLY A 279 -16.76 -1.90 14.12
C GLY A 279 -15.57 -2.58 14.78
#